data_AF-A0AAW6XUB9-F1
#
_entry.id   AF-A0AAW6XUB9-F1
#
_cell.length_a   1.000
_cell.length_b   1.000
_cell.length_c   1.000
_cell.angle_alpha   90.00
_cell.angle_beta   90.00
_cell.angle_gamma   90.00
#
_symmetry.space_group_name_H-M   'P 1'
#
loop_
_entity.id
_entity.type
_entity.pdbx_description
1 polymer ?
#
loop_
_entity_poly.entity_id
_entity_poly.type
_entity_poly.pdbx_seq_one_letter_code
_entity_poly.pdbx_strand_id
1 'polypeptide(L)'
;EHWGPRTLDIDIITIEGVHSQTEELTLPHPRARERAFVLVPWARMDPSAKLGTEAISDLAEVAPDRAGIKRTWENWLDVVEAAREDGEPA
;
A
#
# COMPACT_ATOMS: atom_id res chain seq x y z
N GLU A 1 -17.28 4.74 15.36
CA GLU A 1 -16.04 4.01 15.02
C GLU A 1 -15.37 4.75 13.86
N HIS A 2 -14.08 5.11 13.95
CA HIS A 2 -13.38 5.89 12.91
C HIS A 2 -12.57 5.04 11.91
N TRP A 3 -12.50 3.72 12.14
CA TRP A 3 -11.70 2.78 11.35
C TRP A 3 -12.49 1.51 10.98
N GLY A 4 -13.73 1.71 10.54
CA GLY A 4 -14.53 0.62 10.00
C GLY A 4 -14.04 0.17 8.61
N PRO A 5 -14.44 -1.03 8.16
CA PRO A 5 -14.19 -1.46 6.80
C PRO A 5 -14.78 -0.45 5.79
N ARG A 6 -14.01 -0.15 4.75
CA ARG A 6 -14.42 0.71 3.63
C ARG A 6 -14.38 -0.09 2.34
N THR A 7 -15.30 0.20 1.42
CA THR A 7 -15.30 -0.41 0.08
C THR A 7 -14.03 -0.04 -0.69
N LEU A 8 -13.55 1.20 -0.53
CA LEU A 8 -12.33 1.71 -1.16
C LEU A 8 -11.74 2.83 -0.28
N ASP A 9 -10.42 2.87 -0.18
CA ASP A 9 -9.65 3.93 0.47
C ASP A 9 -8.54 4.37 -0.50
N ILE A 10 -8.40 5.68 -0.71
CA ILE A 10 -7.40 6.24 -1.63
C ILE A 10 -6.59 7.29 -0.87
N ASP A 11 -5.34 6.96 -0.60
CA ASP A 11 -4.39 7.85 0.08
C ASP A 11 -3.39 8.43 -0.93
N ILE A 12 -3.16 9.75 -0.86
CA ILE A 12 -2.02 10.38 -1.54
C ILE A 12 -0.80 10.20 -0.63
N ILE A 13 0.21 9.48 -1.10
CA ILE A 13 1.42 9.20 -0.31
C ILE A 13 2.46 10.32 -0.43
N THR A 14 2.78 10.75 -1.64
CA THR A 14 3.74 11.83 -1.90
C THR A 14 3.45 12.46 -3.26
N ILE A 15 3.85 13.71 -3.43
CA ILE A 15 3.85 14.41 -4.72
C ILE A 15 5.21 15.11 -4.84
N GLU A 16 5.87 14.97 -5.99
CA GLU A 16 7.17 15.57 -6.21
C GLU A 16 7.12 17.09 -6.02
N GLY A 17 8.05 17.62 -5.22
CA GLY A 17 8.15 19.05 -4.92
C GLY A 17 7.08 19.61 -3.97
N VAL A 18 6.15 18.78 -3.47
CA VAL A 18 5.06 19.25 -2.61
C VAL A 18 5.27 18.79 -1.16
N HIS A 19 5.26 19.76 -0.25
CA HIS A 19 5.17 19.54 1.19
C HIS A 19 3.94 20.27 1.71
N SER A 20 3.11 19.58 2.49
CA SER A 20 1.88 20.13 3.05
C SER A 20 1.68 19.66 4.48
N GLN A 21 1.20 20.56 5.34
CA GLN A 21 0.89 20.29 6.75
C GLN A 21 -0.49 20.86 7.12
N THR A 22 -1.39 21.00 6.16
CA THR A 22 -2.75 21.48 6.43
C THR A 22 -3.61 20.35 7.02
N GLU A 23 -4.75 20.73 7.58
CA GLU A 23 -5.71 19.78 8.13
C GLU A 23 -6.30 18.86 7.04
N GLU A 24 -6.49 19.39 5.83
CA GLU A 24 -7.09 18.66 4.71
C GLU A 24 -6.09 17.76 3.98
N LEU A 25 -4.79 18.11 3.98
CA LEU A 25 -3.76 17.38 3.25
C LEU A 25 -2.40 17.50 3.93
N THR A 26 -1.90 16.39 4.45
CA THR A 26 -0.52 16.27 4.96
C THR A 26 0.31 15.45 3.99
N LEU A 27 1.37 16.06 3.44
CA LEU A 27 2.30 15.43 2.50
C LEU A 27 3.77 15.70 2.88
N PRO A 28 4.64 14.68 2.78
CA PRO A 28 4.32 13.28 2.49
C PRO A 28 3.42 12.65 3.57
N HIS A 29 2.64 11.62 3.21
CA HIS A 29 1.68 11.03 4.11
C HIS A 29 2.35 10.58 5.41
N PRO A 30 1.88 11.04 6.59
CA PRO A 30 2.66 11.01 7.83
C PRO A 30 2.96 9.58 8.31
N ARG A 31 2.13 8.62 7.94
CA ARG A 31 2.25 7.21 8.36
C ARG A 31 2.72 6.26 7.26
N ALA A 32 3.07 6.76 6.07
CA ALA A 32 3.48 5.89 4.97
C ALA A 32 4.71 5.04 5.34
N ARG A 33 5.63 5.63 6.12
CA ARG A 33 6.88 5.03 6.59
C ARG A 33 6.69 3.82 7.51
N GLU A 34 5.51 3.67 8.11
CA GLU A 34 5.23 2.63 9.11
C GLU A 34 4.42 1.47 8.52
N ARG A 35 3.99 1.55 7.26
CA ARG A 35 3.00 0.65 6.65
C ARG A 35 3.62 -0.15 5.52
N ALA A 36 3.93 -1.42 5.77
CA ALA A 36 4.48 -2.33 4.79
C ALA A 36 3.54 -2.51 3.59
N PHE A 37 2.23 -2.43 3.77
CA PHE A 37 1.28 -2.55 2.65
C PHE A 37 1.29 -1.34 1.71
N VAL A 38 1.90 -0.22 2.13
CA VAL A 38 2.23 0.92 1.26
C VAL A 38 3.63 0.73 0.66
N LEU A 39 4.62 0.43 1.50
CA LEU A 39 6.04 0.42 1.13
C LEU A 39 6.43 -0.76 0.23
N VAL A 40 5.93 -1.97 0.52
CA VAL A 40 6.30 -3.19 -0.23
C VAL A 40 5.81 -3.15 -1.68
N PRO A 41 4.54 -2.79 -1.98
CA PRO A 41 4.12 -2.61 -3.38
C PRO A 41 4.88 -1.48 -4.08
N TRP A 42 5.12 -0.36 -3.38
CA TRP A 42 5.84 0.78 -3.95
C TRP A 42 7.29 0.41 -4.32
N ALA A 43 8.05 -0.24 -3.43
CA ALA A 43 9.41 -0.72 -3.73
C ALA A 43 9.47 -1.70 -4.92
N ARG A 44 8.38 -2.45 -5.16
CA ARG A 44 8.29 -3.35 -6.32
C ARG A 44 8.02 -2.61 -7.62
N MET A 45 7.17 -1.57 -7.56
CA MET A 45 6.83 -0.76 -8.73
C MET A 45 7.99 0.13 -9.17
N ASP A 46 8.69 0.74 -8.21
CA ASP A 46 9.87 1.56 -8.45
C ASP A 46 10.96 1.21 -7.42
N PRO A 47 11.92 0.35 -7.79
CA PRO A 47 13.04 -0.03 -6.90
C PRO A 47 13.98 1.12 -6.54
N SER A 48 13.93 2.24 -7.26
CA SER A 48 14.75 3.43 -7.01
C SER A 48 14.03 4.50 -6.18
N ALA A 49 12.75 4.28 -5.87
CA ALA A 49 11.92 5.24 -5.16
C ALA A 49 12.50 5.61 -3.80
N LYS A 50 12.24 6.86 -3.42
CA LYS A 50 12.60 7.40 -2.11
C LYS A 50 11.43 8.12 -1.48
N LEU A 51 11.37 8.08 -0.14
CA LEU A 51 10.49 8.92 0.66
C LEU A 51 11.36 9.87 1.48
N GLY A 52 11.45 11.12 1.01
CA GLY A 52 12.50 12.03 1.48
C GLY A 52 13.87 11.55 1.02
N THR A 53 14.77 11.26 1.95
CA THR A 53 16.14 10.80 1.65
C THR A 53 16.30 9.28 1.69
N GLU A 54 15.34 8.54 2.22
CA GLU A 54 15.43 7.09 2.44
C GLU A 54 14.84 6.31 1.26
N ALA A 55 15.48 5.19 0.93
CA ALA A 55 14.98 4.27 -0.07
C ALA A 55 13.71 3.56 0.44
N ILE A 56 12.70 3.43 -0.42
CA ILE A 56 11.48 2.72 -0.07
C ILE A 56 11.76 1.24 0.25
N SER A 57 12.76 0.64 -0.40
CA SER A 57 13.22 -0.74 -0.10
C SER A 57 13.57 -0.91 1.36
N ASP A 58 14.36 0.01 1.91
CA ASP A 58 14.93 -0.08 3.25
C ASP A 58 13.83 0.13 4.28
N LEU A 59 12.96 1.12 4.05
CA LEU A 59 11.77 1.34 4.87
C LEU A 59 10.85 0.11 4.86
N ALA A 60 10.66 -0.52 3.70
CA ALA A 60 9.83 -1.70 3.59
C ALA A 60 10.38 -2.88 4.39
N GLU A 61 11.70 -3.02 4.53
CA GLU A 61 12.36 -4.09 5.29
C GLU A 61 12.12 -3.98 6.79
N VAL A 62 12.13 -2.76 7.33
CA VAL A 62 12.01 -2.51 8.77
C VAL A 62 10.57 -2.21 9.24
N ALA A 63 9.61 -2.17 8.31
CA ALA A 63 8.21 -1.90 8.64
C ALA A 63 7.63 -2.97 9.59
N PRO A 64 6.94 -2.57 10.68
CA PRO A 64 6.51 -3.48 11.75
C PRO A 64 5.47 -4.52 11.30
N ASP A 65 4.66 -4.20 10.30
CA ASP A 65 3.61 -5.05 9.74
C ASP A 65 4.06 -5.86 8.51
N ARG A 66 5.37 -5.88 8.20
CA ARG A 66 5.94 -6.59 7.03
C ARG A 66 5.54 -8.07 6.97
N ALA A 67 5.47 -8.74 8.13
CA ALA A 67 5.07 -10.14 8.22
C ALA A 67 3.63 -10.40 7.72
N GLY A 68 2.77 -9.38 7.70
CA GLY A 68 1.39 -9.48 7.24
C GLY A 68 1.22 -9.40 5.72
N ILE A 69 2.29 -9.10 4.96
CA ILE A 69 2.19 -8.88 3.51
C ILE A 69 2.06 -10.20 2.76
N LYS A 70 0.94 -10.35 2.04
CA LYS A 70 0.66 -11.48 1.15
C LYS A 70 0.72 -11.04 -0.31
N ARG A 71 1.24 -11.89 -1.18
CA ARG A 71 1.22 -11.68 -2.64
C ARG A 71 0.03 -12.44 -3.21
N THR A 72 -1.05 -11.72 -3.47
CA THR A 72 -2.30 -12.34 -3.96
C THR A 72 -2.34 -12.46 -5.47
N TRP A 73 -1.49 -11.73 -6.20
CA TRP A 73 -1.46 -11.75 -7.67
C TRP A 73 -0.74 -12.95 -8.28
N GLU A 74 0.15 -13.63 -7.54
CA GLU A 74 0.85 -14.83 -8.04
C GLU A 74 -0.15 -15.98 -8.30
N ASN A 75 -1.29 -15.98 -7.60
CA ASN A 75 -2.36 -16.97 -7.74
C ASN A 75 -3.71 -16.29 -8.09
N TRP A 76 -3.69 -15.09 -8.67
CA TRP A 76 -4.91 -14.33 -8.94
C TRP A 76 -5.87 -15.10 -9.88
N LEU A 77 -5.34 -15.88 -10.83
CA LEU A 77 -6.16 -16.72 -11.70
C LEU A 77 -6.79 -17.87 -10.93
N ASP A 78 -6.02 -18.54 -10.06
CA ASP A 78 -6.52 -19.62 -9.20
C ASP A 78 -7.64 -19.15 -8.28
N VAL A 79 -7.58 -17.90 -7.79
CA VAL A 79 -8.64 -17.27 -6.98
C VAL A 79 -9.90 -16.99 -7.80
N VAL A 80 -9.74 -16.53 -9.04
CA VAL A 80 -10.89 -16.28 -9.95
C VAL A 80 -11.52 -17.60 -10.40
N GLU A 81 -10.74 -18.66 -10.58
CA GLU A 81 -11.22 -19.99 -10.92
C GLU A 81 -11.95 -20.63 -9.73
N ALA A 82 -11.39 -20.57 -8.53
CA ALA A 82 -12.06 -21.06 -7.32
C ALA A 82 -13.39 -20.32 -7.04
N ALA A 83 -13.44 -19.00 -7.24
CA ALA A 83 -14.67 -18.22 -7.10
C ALA A 83 -15.76 -18.58 -8.14
N ARG A 84 -15.37 -19.09 -9.32
CA ARG A 84 -16.29 -19.58 -10.35
C ARG A 84 -16.86 -20.96 -10.04
N GLU A 85 -16.13 -21.78 -9.31
CA GLU A 85 -16.58 -23.12 -8.89
C GLU A 85 -17.64 -23.05 -7.77
N ASP A 86 -17.67 -21.97 -7.00
CA ASP A 86 -18.65 -21.73 -5.91
C ASP A 86 -20.01 -21.14 -6.37
N GLY A 87 -20.23 -21.00 -7.68
CA GLY A 87 -21.58 -20.81 -8.24
C GLY A 87 -22.19 -19.41 -8.14
N GLU A 88 -21.40 -18.34 -8.07
CA GLU A 88 -21.92 -16.97 -8.25
C GLU A 88 -22.17 -16.65 -9.74
N PRO A 89 -23.34 -16.08 -10.12
CA PRO A 89 -23.65 -15.75 -11.51
C PRO A 89 -22.88 -14.50 -11.97
N ALA A 90 -22.58 -14.50 -13.28
CA ALA A 90 -21.84 -13.46 -14.01
C ALA A 90 -22.53 -12.09 -14.06
#